data_AF-F0JIA0-F1
#
_entry.id   AF-F0JIA0-F1
#
_cell.length_a   1.000
_cell.length_b   1.000
_cell.length_c   1.000
_cell.angle_alpha   90.00
_cell.angle_beta   90.00
_cell.angle_gamma   90.00
#
_symmetry.space_group_name_H-M   'P 1'
#
loop_
_entity.id
_entity.type
_entity.pdbx_description
1 polymer ?
#
loop_
_entity_poly.entity_id
_entity_poly.type
_entity_poly.pdbx_seq_one_letter_code
_entity_poly.pdbx_strand_id
1 'polypeptide(L)'
;MSITIAGYPAEGPYTSTDDLEDRSGVYTILTRKDATEKWTVLDVGESKGLKSRVETHDRAGCWSRHSRGILGCAPHYTPNKQQAGRKEIEQAIRAKYNPACGER
;
A
#
# COMPACT_ATOMS: atom_id res chain seq x y z
N MET A 1 11.34 -8.88 4.22
CA MET A 1 10.21 -9.72 4.70
C MET A 1 9.07 -9.57 3.70
N SER A 2 8.27 -10.61 3.49
CA SER A 2 7.08 -10.56 2.65
C SER A 2 5.84 -10.88 3.48
N ILE A 3 4.73 -10.26 3.14
CA ILE A 3 3.42 -10.46 3.75
C ILE A 3 2.38 -10.74 2.69
N THR A 4 1.22 -11.23 3.09
CA THR A 4 0.10 -11.48 2.16
C THR A 4 -1.03 -10.50 2.45
N ILE A 5 -1.40 -9.69 1.46
CA ILE A 5 -2.51 -8.75 1.51
C ILE A 5 -3.62 -9.23 0.58
N ALA A 6 -4.79 -9.58 1.14
CA ALA A 6 -5.91 -10.15 0.39
C ALA A 6 -5.60 -11.40 -0.47
N GLY A 7 -4.49 -12.10 -0.22
CA GLY A 7 -4.04 -13.23 -1.05
C GLY A 7 -2.94 -12.87 -2.06
N TYR A 8 -2.58 -11.59 -2.17
CA TYR A 8 -1.48 -11.12 -3.01
C TYR A 8 -0.20 -10.98 -2.18
N PRO A 9 0.96 -11.48 -2.69
CA PRO A 9 2.23 -11.35 -1.99
C PRO A 9 2.74 -9.92 -2.09
N ALA A 10 2.95 -9.25 -0.96
CA ALA A 10 3.55 -7.93 -0.91
C ALA A 10 4.87 -8.00 -0.15
N GLU A 11 5.81 -7.13 -0.49
CA GLU A 11 7.03 -6.96 0.28
C GLU A 11 6.80 -6.02 1.48
N GLY A 12 7.72 -6.02 2.44
CA GLY A 12 7.65 -5.15 3.62
C GLY A 12 6.77 -5.72 4.74
N PRO A 13 6.00 -4.88 5.48
CA PRO A 13 5.79 -3.44 5.25
C PRO A 13 7.04 -2.61 5.54
N TYR A 14 7.41 -1.77 4.58
CA TYR A 14 8.54 -0.86 4.69
C TYR A 14 8.12 0.42 5.40
N THR A 15 8.87 0.84 6.41
CA THR A 15 8.59 2.07 7.17
C THR A 15 9.33 3.29 6.58
N SER A 16 10.27 3.05 5.67
CA SER A 16 10.92 4.07 4.85
C SER A 16 10.56 3.87 3.37
N THR A 17 10.45 4.97 2.63
CA THR A 17 10.29 4.92 1.16
C THR A 17 11.58 4.56 0.44
N ASP A 18 12.73 4.62 1.12
CA ASP A 18 14.02 4.21 0.55
C ASP A 18 14.11 2.72 0.25
N ASP A 19 13.33 1.90 0.96
CA ASP A 19 13.20 0.47 0.73
C ASP A 19 12.23 0.13 -0.43
N LEU A 20 11.58 1.14 -1.02
CA LEU A 20 10.70 0.96 -2.17
C LEU A 20 11.50 1.10 -3.47
N GLU A 21 11.15 0.27 -4.45
CA GLU A 21 11.63 0.40 -5.81
C GLU A 21 10.60 1.19 -6.65
N ASP A 22 11.07 2.02 -7.56
CA ASP A 22 10.19 2.76 -8.47
C ASP A 22 9.75 1.88 -9.65
N ARG A 23 8.98 0.83 -9.34
CA ARG A 23 8.44 -0.13 -10.29
C ARG A 23 6.92 -0.12 -10.32
N SER A 24 6.35 -0.74 -11.36
CA SER A 24 4.91 -0.88 -11.50
C SER A 24 4.34 -1.89 -10.50
N GLY A 25 3.19 -1.57 -9.92
CA GLY A 25 2.60 -2.41 -8.89
C GLY A 25 1.43 -1.75 -8.16
N VAL A 26 1.01 -2.42 -7.10
CA VAL A 26 -0.02 -1.95 -6.17
C VAL A 26 0.64 -1.70 -4.82
N TYR A 27 0.48 -0.50 -4.26
CA TYR A 27 0.91 -0.21 -2.90
C TYR A 27 -0.26 -0.38 -1.94
N THR A 28 0.03 -0.94 -0.77
CA THR A 28 -0.90 -0.95 0.36
C THR A 28 -0.26 -0.16 1.49
N ILE A 29 -0.92 0.93 1.91
CA ILE A 29 -0.52 1.69 3.09
C ILE A 29 -1.15 1.02 4.30
N LEU A 30 -0.32 0.76 5.29
CA LEU A 30 -0.65 0.05 6.51
C LEU A 30 -0.33 0.93 7.73
N THR A 31 -1.07 0.73 8.81
CA THR A 31 -0.75 1.31 10.11
C THR A 31 -0.86 0.29 11.23
N ARG A 32 -0.10 0.50 12.30
CA ARG A 32 -0.24 -0.21 13.57
C ARG A 32 0.18 0.71 14.71
N LYS A 33 -0.32 0.45 15.92
CA LYS A 33 0.03 1.25 17.09
C LYS A 33 1.49 1.06 17.51
N ASP A 34 1.95 -0.18 17.52
CA ASP A 34 3.30 -0.55 17.94
C ASP A 34 3.75 -1.85 17.23
N ALA A 35 4.96 -2.33 17.54
CA ALA A 35 5.54 -3.50 16.89
C ALA A 35 4.81 -4.82 17.15
N THR A 36 3.97 -4.88 18.19
CA THR A 36 3.25 -6.09 18.63
C THR A 36 1.83 -6.17 18.04
N GLU A 37 1.26 -5.04 17.62
CA GLU A 37 -0.05 -5.01 16.97
C GLU A 37 0.00 -5.44 15.49
N LYS A 38 -1.14 -5.96 15.02
CA LYS A 38 -1.34 -6.31 13.61
C LYS A 38 -1.46 -5.06 12.75
N TRP A 39 -0.95 -5.15 11.53
CA TRP A 39 -1.13 -4.12 10.51
C TRP A 39 -2.59 -4.00 10.09
N THR A 40 -3.07 -2.76 9.97
CA THR A 40 -4.39 -2.39 9.47
C THR A 40 -4.23 -1.64 8.15
N VAL A 41 -5.04 -1.95 7.15
CA VAL A 41 -5.00 -1.28 5.84
C VAL A 41 -5.64 0.10 5.93
N LEU A 42 -4.88 1.12 5.51
CA LEU A 42 -5.34 2.51 5.45
C LEU A 42 -5.68 2.95 4.03
N ASP A 43 -4.88 2.57 3.04
CA ASP A 43 -5.06 2.95 1.64
C ASP A 43 -4.50 1.86 0.73
N VAL A 44 -5.03 1.81 -0.49
CA VAL A 44 -4.56 0.95 -1.56
C VAL A 44 -4.64 1.73 -2.86
N GLY A 45 -3.59 1.65 -3.67
CA GLY A 45 -3.59 2.22 -5.01
C GLY A 45 -2.61 1.51 -5.93
N GLU A 46 -2.81 1.67 -7.23
CA GLU A 46 -1.84 1.24 -8.25
C GLU A 46 -0.98 2.38 -8.79
N SER A 47 0.23 2.04 -9.23
CA SER A 47 1.12 2.96 -9.94
C SER A 47 2.03 2.23 -10.93
N LYS A 48 2.57 2.98 -11.89
CA LYS A 48 3.70 2.54 -12.72
C LYS A 48 5.06 2.73 -12.03
N GLY A 49 5.12 3.62 -11.04
CA GLY A 49 6.28 3.86 -10.17
C GLY A 49 5.80 3.99 -8.73
N LEU A 50 6.05 2.97 -7.92
CA LEU A 50 5.54 2.88 -6.55
C LEU A 50 6.25 3.86 -5.61
N LYS A 51 7.59 3.91 -5.62
CA LYS A 51 8.37 4.81 -4.78
C LYS A 51 7.95 6.27 -5.00
N SER A 52 8.02 6.73 -6.25
CA SER A 52 7.67 8.11 -6.61
C SER A 52 6.23 8.43 -6.21
N ARG A 53 5.29 7.49 -6.42
CA ARG A 53 3.88 7.68 -6.07
C ARG A 53 3.66 7.84 -4.57
N VAL A 54 4.35 7.05 -3.75
CA VAL A 54 4.19 7.09 -2.28
C VAL A 54 4.83 8.36 -1.70
N GLU A 55 5.98 8.78 -2.23
CA GLU A 55 6.70 9.97 -1.78
C GLU A 55 5.96 11.28 -2.11
N THR A 56 5.35 11.37 -3.29
CA THR A 56 4.68 12.60 -3.75
C THR A 56 3.16 12.56 -3.55
N HIS A 57 2.64 11.68 -2.69
CA HIS A 57 1.23 11.37 -2.70
C HIS A 57 0.36 12.45 -2.05
N ASP A 58 -0.66 12.89 -2.77
CA ASP A 58 -1.69 13.83 -2.34
C ASP A 58 -2.49 13.34 -1.12
N ARG A 59 -2.57 12.01 -0.93
CA ARG A 59 -3.31 11.39 0.20
C ARG A 59 -2.47 11.16 1.45
N ALA A 60 -1.20 11.60 1.48
CA ALA A 60 -0.35 11.50 2.66
C ALA A 60 -0.99 12.12 3.92
N GLY A 61 -1.70 13.25 3.75
CA GLY A 61 -2.45 13.89 4.83
C GLY A 61 -3.58 13.01 5.40
N CYS A 62 -4.25 12.19 4.57
CA CYS A 62 -5.24 11.22 5.04
C CYS A 62 -4.57 10.10 5.85
N TRP A 63 -3.44 9.58 5.37
CA TRP A 63 -2.71 8.53 6.07
C TRP A 63 -2.25 8.99 7.44
N SER A 64 -1.72 10.22 7.57
CA SER A 64 -1.32 10.77 8.85
C SER A 64 -2.49 10.94 9.82
N ARG A 65 -3.68 11.34 9.33
CA ARG A 65 -4.89 11.51 10.16
C ARG A 65 -5.45 10.19 10.68
N HIS A 66 -5.39 9.13 9.88
CA HIS A 66 -5.90 7.80 10.24
C HIS A 66 -4.82 6.85 10.78
N SER A 67 -3.55 7.27 10.80
CA SER A 67 -2.46 6.49 11.39
C SER A 67 -2.68 6.31 12.89
N ARG A 68 -2.42 5.09 13.36
CA ARG A 68 -2.45 4.74 14.79
C ARG A 68 -1.08 4.81 15.46
N GLY A 69 -0.05 5.21 14.72
CA GLY A 69 1.34 5.28 15.19
C GLY A 69 2.29 5.05 14.02
N ILE A 70 2.69 3.80 13.82
CA ILE A 70 3.64 3.40 12.78
C ILE A 70 2.90 3.28 11.44
N LEU A 71 3.43 3.93 10.40
CA LEU A 71 3.02 3.74 9.02
C LEU A 71 4.00 2.79 8.30
N GLY A 72 3.46 1.98 7.41
CA GLY A 72 4.25 1.12 6.53
C GLY A 72 3.63 1.03 5.15
N CYS A 73 4.47 0.84 4.14
CA CYS A 73 4.06 0.58 2.77
C CYS A 73 4.41 -0.86 2.40
N ALA A 74 3.43 -1.62 1.93
CA ALA A 74 3.63 -2.96 1.40
C ALA A 74 3.39 -2.97 -0.12
N PRO A 75 4.46 -2.93 -0.94
CA PRO A 75 4.33 -2.98 -2.40
C PRO A 75 4.11 -4.42 -2.89
N HIS A 76 3.15 -4.59 -3.78
CA HIS A 76 3.01 -5.76 -4.64
C HIS A 76 3.44 -5.38 -6.06
N TYR A 77 4.69 -5.70 -6.42
CA TYR A 77 5.24 -5.40 -7.73
C TYR A 77 4.65 -6.30 -8.81
N THR A 78 4.30 -5.71 -9.95
CA THR A 78 3.63 -6.39 -11.06
C THR A 78 4.24 -5.99 -12.41
N PRO A 79 5.53 -6.29 -12.65
CA PRO A 79 6.25 -5.82 -13.84
C PRO A 79 5.57 -6.23 -15.16
N ASN A 80 4.88 -7.37 -15.16
CA ASN A 80 4.23 -7.93 -16.34
C ASN A 80 2.73 -7.64 -16.42
N LYS A 81 2.15 -6.82 -15.52
CA LYS A 81 0.72 -6.48 -15.58
C LYS A 81 0.50 -5.10 -16.17
N GLN A 82 -0.47 -5.02 -17.07
CA GLN A 82 -1.02 -3.76 -17.54
C GLN A 82 -1.83 -3.06 -16.42
N GLN A 83 -2.16 -1.79 -16.64
CA GLN A 83 -2.88 -0.98 -15.66
C GLN A 83 -4.21 -1.61 -15.23
N ALA A 84 -4.98 -2.17 -16.17
CA ALA A 84 -6.23 -2.86 -15.86
C ALA A 84 -6.04 -3.98 -14.82
N GLY A 85 -5.04 -4.85 -15.04
CA GLY A 85 -4.74 -5.93 -14.11
C GLY A 85 -4.24 -5.46 -12.73
N ARG A 86 -3.62 -4.28 -12.64
CA ARG A 86 -3.26 -3.68 -11.33
C ARG A 86 -4.48 -3.08 -10.63
N LYS A 87 -5.38 -2.44 -11.37
CA LYS A 87 -6.65 -1.94 -10.84
C LYS A 87 -7.51 -3.07 -10.31
N GLU A 88 -7.57 -4.22 -10.98
CA GLU A 88 -8.28 -5.40 -10.48
C GLU A 88 -7.77 -5.84 -9.10
N ILE A 89 -6.45 -5.89 -8.92
CA ILE A 89 -5.81 -6.23 -7.65
C ILE A 89 -6.12 -5.16 -6.59
N GLU A 90 -5.97 -3.89 -6.94
CA GLU A 90 -6.31 -2.76 -6.06
C GLU A 90 -7.76 -2.86 -5.56
N GLN A 91 -8.71 -3.06 -6.47
CA GLN A 91 -10.13 -3.16 -6.17
C GLN A 91 -10.45 -4.41 -5.33
N ALA A 92 -9.80 -5.55 -5.60
CA ALA A 92 -9.96 -6.75 -4.79
C ALA A 92 -9.49 -6.55 -3.33
N ILE A 93 -8.35 -5.86 -3.14
CA ILE A 93 -7.86 -5.52 -1.80
C ILE A 93 -8.81 -4.51 -1.14
N ARG A 94 -9.26 -3.48 -1.85
CA ARG A 94 -10.22 -2.48 -1.35
C ARG A 94 -11.52 -3.12 -0.91
N ALA A 95 -12.11 -3.99 -1.72
CA ALA A 95 -13.35 -4.70 -1.39
C ALA A 95 -13.21 -5.57 -0.14
N LYS A 96 -12.02 -6.12 0.12
CA LYS A 96 -11.76 -6.95 1.29
C LYS A 96 -11.57 -6.15 2.58
N TYR A 97 -10.88 -5.01 2.51
CA TYR A 97 -10.44 -4.26 3.70
C TYR A 97 -11.19 -2.95 3.95
N ASN A 98 -11.92 -2.44 2.94
CA ASN A 98 -12.63 -1.16 2.98
C ASN A 98 -11.80 -0.02 3.60
N PRO A 99 -10.67 0.36 2.98
CA PRO A 99 -9.72 1.31 3.55
C PRO A 99 -10.33 2.68 3.81
N ALA A 100 -9.95 3.31 4.93
CA ALA A 100 -10.44 4.63 5.32
C ALA A 100 -9.97 5.78 4.41
N CYS A 101 -8.86 5.58 3.69
CA CYS A 101 -8.33 6.55 2.74
C CYS A 101 -8.46 6.06 1.30
N GLY A 102 -8.53 7.04 0.40
CA GLY A 102 -8.42 6.81 -1.03
C GLY A 102 -9.74 6.58 -1.76
N GLU A 103 -10.88 6.99 -1.21
CA GLU A 103 -12.08 7.21 -2.01
C GLU A 103 -11.83 8.38 -3.01
N ARG A 104 -12.14 8.16 -4.29
CA ARG A 104 -12.21 9.17 -5.34
C ARG A 104 -13.45 8.91 -6.19
#